data_AF-A0A3A0A637-F1
#
_entry.id   AF-A0A3A0A637-F1
#
_cell.length_a   1.000
_cell.length_b   1.000
_cell.length_c   1.000
_cell.angle_alpha   90.00
_cell.angle_beta   90.00
_cell.angle_gamma   90.00
#
_symmetry.space_group_name_H-M   'P 1'
#
loop_
_entity.id
_entity.type
_entity.pdbx_description
1 polymer ?
#
loop_
_entity_poly.entity_id
_entity_poly.type
_entity_poly.pdbx_seq_one_letter_code
_entity_poly.pdbx_strand_id
1 'polypeptide(L)'
;AFHEDNVLYEDLRNWMQANDLGVLIADGEGYASPRLLDWAQAGIVDVIQYDIFSYGFTPWLALGKQLDGWGARSAPHHYGGFYGNYAACHLAAAVEQFAFTEWDEAAVPGIDTSAYAVGDGFVHVPNVPGFGLWLDEDFFARAVKEDGYSITFGG
;
A
#
# COMPACT_ATOMS: atom_id res chain seq x y z
N ALA A 1 16.28 -8.16 13.54
CA ALA A 1 15.39 -8.45 12.41
C ALA A 1 14.77 -9.81 12.68
N PHE A 2 13.45 -9.92 12.57
CA PHE A 2 12.80 -11.23 12.49
C PHE A 2 13.22 -11.82 11.13
N HIS A 3 13.65 -13.09 11.08
CA HIS A 3 13.97 -13.74 9.81
C HIS A 3 12.78 -14.61 9.44
N GLU A 4 12.04 -14.15 8.44
CA GLU A 4 10.95 -14.89 7.82
C GLU A 4 11.50 -16.12 7.11
N ASP A 5 10.91 -17.27 7.38
CA ASP A 5 11.31 -18.58 6.84
C ASP A 5 10.04 -19.38 6.50
N ASN A 6 10.06 -20.07 5.36
CA ASN A 6 8.91 -20.86 4.91
C ASN A 6 8.55 -21.97 5.88
N VAL A 7 9.54 -22.59 6.54
CA VAL A 7 9.31 -23.65 7.53
C VAL A 7 8.52 -23.09 8.72
N LEU A 8 8.88 -21.88 9.18
CA LEU A 8 8.17 -21.24 10.29
C LEU A 8 6.74 -20.84 9.90
N TYR A 9 6.52 -20.39 8.67
CA TYR A 9 5.16 -20.12 8.19
C TYR A 9 4.33 -21.39 8.02
N GLU A 10 4.92 -22.48 7.52
CA GLU A 10 4.25 -23.78 7.43
C GLU A 10 3.89 -24.32 8.82
N ASP A 11 4.80 -24.22 9.79
CA ASP A 11 4.55 -24.61 11.17
C ASP A 11 3.42 -23.77 11.80
N LEU A 12 3.44 -22.46 11.58
CA LEU A 12 2.36 -21.56 12.02
C LEU A 12 1.02 -21.94 11.39
N ARG A 13 1.00 -22.19 10.08
CA ARG A 13 -0.21 -22.57 9.34
C ARG A 13 -0.78 -23.90 9.83
N ASN A 14 0.08 -24.90 10.04
CA ASN A 14 -0.32 -26.20 10.59
C ASN A 14 -0.91 -26.04 12.01
N TRP A 15 -0.28 -25.23 12.85
CA TRP A 15 -0.78 -24.94 14.18
C TRP A 15 -2.13 -24.22 14.13
N MET A 16 -2.31 -23.23 13.26
CA MET A 16 -3.58 -22.51 13.08
C MET A 16 -4.69 -23.45 12.64
N GLN A 17 -4.43 -24.34 11.68
CA GLN A 17 -5.39 -25.34 11.22
C GLN A 17 -5.76 -26.34 12.32
N ALA A 18 -4.79 -26.83 13.10
CA ALA A 18 -5.04 -27.74 14.22
C ALA A 18 -5.88 -27.10 15.35
N ASN A 19 -5.97 -25.77 15.38
CA ASN A 19 -6.74 -25.00 16.36
C ASN A 19 -7.96 -24.28 15.74
N ASP A 20 -8.37 -24.66 14.51
CA ASP A 20 -9.53 -24.09 13.80
C ASP A 20 -9.50 -22.54 13.70
N LEU A 21 -8.31 -21.95 13.52
CA LEU A 21 -8.12 -20.50 13.43
C LEU A 21 -8.23 -20.03 11.97
N GLY A 22 -9.30 -19.29 11.66
CA GLY A 22 -9.50 -18.63 10.37
C GLY A 22 -8.73 -17.31 10.19
N VAL A 23 -7.54 -17.20 10.77
CA VAL A 23 -6.71 -15.97 10.73
C VAL A 23 -5.88 -15.95 9.45
N LEU A 24 -5.65 -14.76 8.88
CA LEU A 24 -4.80 -14.57 7.71
C LEU A 24 -3.35 -14.32 8.13
N ILE A 25 -2.40 -14.80 7.34
CA ILE A 25 -0.97 -14.48 7.44
C ILE A 25 -0.68 -13.36 6.44
N ALA A 26 -0.20 -12.23 6.94
CA ALA A 26 0.15 -11.05 6.15
C ALA A 26 1.64 -10.74 6.31
N ASP A 27 2.30 -10.38 5.21
CA ASP A 27 3.74 -10.09 5.17
C ASP A 27 4.12 -9.24 3.94
N GLY A 28 5.25 -8.53 3.99
CA GLY A 28 5.83 -7.84 2.83
C GLY A 28 6.42 -6.46 3.08
N GLU A 29 6.30 -5.87 4.27
CA GLU A 29 6.91 -4.57 4.55
C GLU A 29 8.44 -4.67 4.77
N GLY A 30 9.14 -3.53 4.69
CA GLY A 30 10.57 -3.46 4.99
C GLY A 30 11.46 -4.31 4.07
N TYR A 31 12.26 -5.21 4.64
CA TYR A 31 13.19 -6.08 3.93
C TYR A 31 12.62 -7.50 3.76
N ALA A 32 11.46 -7.56 3.11
CA ALA A 32 10.74 -8.80 2.85
C ALA A 32 11.61 -9.84 2.12
N SER A 33 11.35 -11.12 2.40
CA SER A 33 12.01 -12.23 1.71
C SER A 33 11.83 -12.14 0.19
N PRO A 34 12.87 -12.40 -0.62
CA PRO A 34 12.74 -12.49 -2.07
C PRO A 34 11.89 -13.69 -2.52
N ARG A 35 11.58 -14.61 -1.60
CA ARG A 35 10.73 -15.80 -1.82
C ARG A 35 9.28 -15.57 -1.44
N LEU A 36 8.91 -14.39 -0.91
CA LEU A 36 7.58 -14.13 -0.37
C LEU A 36 6.45 -14.41 -1.37
N LEU A 37 6.64 -14.06 -2.64
CA LEU A 37 5.64 -14.33 -3.67
C LEU A 37 5.47 -15.83 -3.98
N ASP A 38 6.52 -16.64 -3.83
CA ASP A 38 6.40 -18.09 -3.95
C ASP A 38 5.51 -18.65 -2.83
N TRP A 39 5.62 -18.08 -1.62
CA TRP A 39 4.84 -18.48 -0.46
C TRP A 39 3.38 -18.07 -0.59
N ALA A 40 3.11 -16.89 -1.15
CA ALA A 40 1.75 -16.49 -1.49
C ALA A 40 1.14 -17.39 -2.56
N GLN A 41 1.89 -17.70 -3.62
CA GLN A 41 1.43 -18.64 -4.65
C GLN A 41 1.15 -20.04 -4.10
N ALA A 42 1.92 -20.48 -3.10
CA ALA A 42 1.72 -21.76 -2.41
C ALA A 42 0.59 -21.74 -1.36
N GLY A 43 -0.04 -20.59 -1.10
CA GLY A 43 -1.08 -20.44 -0.08
C GLY A 43 -0.55 -20.50 1.35
N ILE A 44 0.73 -20.20 1.56
CA ILE A 44 1.36 -20.13 2.88
C ILE A 44 1.15 -18.73 3.49
N VAL A 45 1.30 -17.68 2.67
CA VAL A 45 1.00 -16.29 3.03
C VAL A 45 -0.25 -15.85 2.28
N ASP A 46 -1.20 -15.19 2.96
CA ASP A 46 -2.49 -14.84 2.37
C ASP A 46 -2.55 -13.38 1.89
N VAL A 47 -1.77 -12.48 2.49
CA VAL A 47 -1.82 -11.04 2.22
C VAL A 47 -0.42 -10.50 1.97
N ILE A 48 -0.21 -9.86 0.82
CA ILE A 48 1.06 -9.20 0.48
C ILE A 48 0.99 -7.71 0.82
N GLN A 49 2.04 -7.23 1.49
CA GLN A 49 2.14 -5.88 2.04
C GLN A 49 3.37 -5.10 1.57
N TYR A 50 3.84 -5.30 0.33
CA TYR A 50 4.88 -4.43 -0.23
C TYR A 50 4.50 -2.95 -0.14
N ASP A 51 5.44 -2.08 0.21
CA ASP A 51 5.16 -0.67 0.43
C ASP A 51 4.74 0.06 -0.86
N ILE A 52 3.73 0.93 -0.76
CA ILE A 52 3.15 1.64 -1.91
C ILE A 52 4.16 2.50 -2.69
N PHE A 53 5.22 2.98 -2.04
CA PHE A 53 6.25 3.80 -2.67
C PHE A 53 7.48 3.01 -3.05
N SER A 54 8.04 2.22 -2.13
CA SER A 54 9.30 1.52 -2.39
C SER A 54 9.13 0.42 -3.44
N TYR A 55 7.98 -0.27 -3.44
CA TYR A 55 7.59 -1.17 -4.53
C TYR A 55 6.99 -0.41 -5.72
N GLY A 56 6.19 0.61 -5.42
CA GLY A 56 5.63 1.55 -6.38
C GLY A 56 4.22 1.20 -6.86
N PHE A 57 3.46 2.25 -7.18
CA PHE A 57 2.06 2.14 -7.63
C PHE A 57 1.90 1.31 -8.91
N THR A 58 2.73 1.56 -9.93
CA THR A 58 2.58 0.88 -11.23
C THR A 58 2.89 -0.62 -11.15
N PRO A 59 3.98 -1.07 -10.49
CA PRO A 59 4.20 -2.49 -10.24
C PRO A 59 3.06 -3.15 -9.46
N TRP A 60 2.46 -2.44 -8.50
CA TRP A 60 1.29 -2.92 -7.76
C TRP A 60 0.09 -3.25 -8.64
N LEU A 61 -0.13 -2.56 -9.76
CA LEU A 61 -1.21 -2.90 -10.71
C LEU A 61 -1.01 -4.30 -11.32
N ALA A 62 0.23 -4.65 -11.65
CA ALA A 62 0.55 -5.95 -12.21
C ALA A 62 0.51 -7.04 -11.13
N LEU A 63 1.10 -6.74 -9.97
CA LEU A 63 1.15 -7.67 -8.84
C LEU A 63 -0.24 -7.97 -8.30
N GLY A 64 -1.10 -6.97 -8.11
CA GLY A 64 -2.45 -7.17 -7.59
C GLY A 64 -3.25 -8.16 -8.43
N LYS A 65 -3.22 -8.00 -9.77
CA LYS A 65 -3.85 -8.96 -10.69
C LYS A 65 -3.25 -10.37 -10.61
N GLN A 66 -1.94 -10.47 -10.37
CA GLN A 66 -1.28 -11.76 -10.20
C GLN A 66 -1.71 -12.44 -8.89
N LEU A 67 -1.80 -11.68 -7.80
CA LEU A 67 -2.27 -12.14 -6.49
C LEU A 67 -3.75 -12.57 -6.55
N ASP A 68 -4.60 -11.82 -7.25
CA ASP A 68 -6.00 -12.20 -7.50
C ASP A 68 -6.08 -13.59 -8.15
N GLY A 69 -5.22 -13.85 -9.15
CA GLY A 69 -5.13 -15.15 -9.82
C GLY A 69 -4.64 -16.29 -8.92
N TRP A 70 -3.94 -15.99 -7.83
CA TRP A 70 -3.50 -16.96 -6.82
C TRP A 70 -4.48 -17.11 -5.65
N GLY A 71 -5.50 -16.24 -5.58
CA GLY A 71 -6.38 -16.14 -4.42
C GLY A 71 -5.74 -15.48 -3.19
N ALA A 72 -4.60 -14.81 -3.37
CA ALA A 72 -3.95 -14.00 -2.36
C ALA A 72 -4.50 -12.55 -2.39
N ARG A 73 -4.34 -11.82 -1.29
CA ARG A 73 -4.84 -10.46 -1.13
C ARG A 73 -3.72 -9.43 -1.23
N SER A 74 -4.12 -8.22 -1.63
CA SER A 74 -3.24 -7.05 -1.67
C SER A 74 -3.59 -6.09 -0.54
N ALA A 75 -2.60 -5.72 0.30
CA ALA A 75 -2.74 -4.69 1.32
C ALA A 75 -1.44 -3.86 1.37
N PRO A 76 -1.22 -2.94 0.40
CA PRO A 76 0.03 -2.18 0.33
C PRO A 76 0.33 -1.48 1.65
N HIS A 77 1.50 -1.73 2.21
CA HIS A 77 1.97 -1.02 3.41
C HIS A 77 2.12 0.47 3.09
N HIS A 78 1.74 1.30 4.06
CA HIS A 78 2.09 2.70 4.07
C HIS A 78 2.06 3.26 5.49
N TYR A 79 3.26 3.52 6.03
CA TYR A 79 3.43 4.18 7.32
C TYR A 79 4.53 5.23 7.27
N GLY A 80 4.36 6.34 8.01
CA GLY A 80 5.35 7.41 8.12
C GLY A 80 5.37 8.41 6.95
N GLY A 81 4.34 8.41 6.11
CA GLY A 81 4.14 9.39 5.04
C GLY A 81 2.67 9.81 4.93
N PHE A 82 2.41 10.82 4.11
CA PHE A 82 1.06 11.37 3.93
C PHE A 82 0.37 10.87 2.67
N TYR A 83 1.08 10.88 1.54
CA TYR A 83 0.45 10.70 0.22
C TYR A 83 0.01 9.24 -0.04
N GLY A 84 0.63 8.26 0.62
CA GLY A 84 0.37 6.85 0.35
C GLY A 84 -1.02 6.40 0.78
N ASN A 85 -1.60 7.04 1.81
CA ASN A 85 -3.01 6.87 2.20
C ASN A 85 -3.93 7.00 0.98
N TYR A 86 -3.75 8.08 0.22
CA TYR A 86 -4.57 8.40 -0.94
C TYR A 86 -4.21 7.53 -2.14
N ALA A 87 -2.91 7.34 -2.41
CA ALA A 87 -2.46 6.55 -3.55
C ALA A 87 -2.92 5.09 -3.46
N ALA A 88 -2.78 4.45 -2.30
CA ALA A 88 -3.17 3.05 -2.11
C ALA A 88 -4.67 2.82 -2.34
N CYS A 89 -5.54 3.78 -1.96
CA CYS A 89 -6.98 3.66 -2.21
C CYS A 89 -7.34 3.50 -3.70
N HIS A 90 -6.58 4.12 -4.61
CA HIS A 90 -6.85 4.01 -6.05
C HIS A 90 -6.49 2.63 -6.62
N LEU A 91 -5.66 1.84 -5.93
CA LEU A 91 -5.40 0.45 -6.34
C LEU A 91 -6.63 -0.45 -6.15
N ALA A 92 -7.50 -0.16 -5.18
CA ALA A 92 -8.71 -0.95 -4.93
C ALA A 92 -9.65 -1.02 -6.16
N ALA A 93 -9.60 -0.04 -7.07
CA ALA A 93 -10.37 -0.07 -8.30
C ALA A 93 -9.82 -1.05 -9.37
N ALA A 94 -8.57 -1.50 -9.21
CA ALA A 94 -7.85 -2.34 -10.17
C ALA A 94 -7.52 -3.75 -9.65
N VAL A 95 -7.76 -4.02 -8.35
CA VAL A 95 -7.40 -5.27 -7.68
C VAL A 95 -8.64 -5.85 -7.01
N GLU A 96 -9.01 -7.08 -7.38
CA GLU A 96 -10.26 -7.70 -6.92
C GLU A 96 -10.19 -8.11 -5.45
N GLN A 97 -9.07 -8.66 -5.01
CA GLN A 97 -8.79 -9.07 -3.63
C GLN A 97 -8.01 -7.99 -2.85
N PHE A 98 -8.33 -6.72 -3.09
CA PHE A 98 -7.80 -5.62 -2.28
C PHE A 98 -8.38 -5.72 -0.86
N ALA A 99 -7.52 -5.86 0.15
CA ALA A 99 -7.95 -6.05 1.52
C ALA A 99 -8.23 -4.72 2.21
N PHE A 100 -7.20 -3.91 2.45
CA PHE A 100 -7.31 -2.64 3.17
C PHE A 100 -6.26 -1.65 2.69
N THR A 101 -6.59 -0.37 2.81
CA THR A 101 -5.62 0.72 2.83
C THR A 101 -5.15 0.89 4.28
N GLU A 102 -3.84 0.90 4.50
CA GLU A 102 -3.27 1.39 5.74
C GLU A 102 -3.41 2.92 5.77
N TRP A 103 -4.08 3.44 6.80
CA TRP A 103 -4.40 4.86 6.91
C TRP A 103 -3.80 5.45 8.19
N ASP A 104 -2.68 6.14 8.05
CA ASP A 104 -2.09 6.95 9.12
C ASP A 104 -2.53 8.41 8.93
N GLU A 105 -3.51 8.87 9.72
CA GLU A 105 -4.12 10.19 9.54
C GLU A 105 -3.09 11.30 9.68
N ALA A 106 -2.86 12.04 8.59
CA ALA A 106 -1.91 13.13 8.54
C ALA A 106 -2.43 14.28 7.68
N ALA A 107 -2.04 15.50 8.04
CA ALA A 107 -2.29 16.70 7.26
C ALA A 107 -0.96 17.35 6.86
N VAL A 108 -0.85 17.71 5.58
CA VAL A 108 0.32 18.42 5.03
C VAL A 108 -0.12 19.82 4.59
N PRO A 109 0.50 20.89 5.12
CA PRO A 109 0.21 22.25 4.66
C PRO A 109 0.34 22.40 3.15
N GLY A 110 -0.62 23.08 2.54
CA GLY A 110 -0.66 23.31 1.10
C GLY A 110 -1.17 22.13 0.28
N ILE A 111 -1.67 21.06 0.90
CA ILE A 111 -2.39 19.98 0.20
C ILE A 111 -3.80 19.86 0.78
N ASP A 112 -4.81 20.13 -0.05
CA ASP A 112 -6.22 19.95 0.27
C ASP A 112 -6.66 18.50 -0.02
N THR A 113 -7.14 17.85 1.04
CA THR A 113 -7.61 16.45 1.06
C THR A 113 -9.13 16.35 1.26
N SER A 114 -9.85 17.48 1.29
CA SER A 114 -11.26 17.57 1.70
C SER A 114 -12.24 16.80 0.83
N ALA A 115 -11.82 16.36 -0.36
CA ALA A 115 -12.61 15.46 -1.19
C ALA A 115 -12.65 14.01 -0.68
N TYR A 116 -11.72 13.62 0.20
CA TYR A 116 -11.72 12.35 0.90
C TYR A 116 -12.49 12.44 2.21
N ALA A 117 -13.09 11.32 2.61
CA ALA A 117 -13.67 11.16 3.94
C ALA A 117 -13.43 9.74 4.44
N VAL A 118 -13.22 9.58 5.75
CA VAL A 118 -13.17 8.28 6.42
C VAL A 118 -14.40 8.14 7.30
N GLY A 119 -15.15 7.07 7.12
CA GLY A 119 -16.41 6.83 7.83
C GLY A 119 -16.81 5.36 7.76
N ASP A 120 -17.43 4.85 8.84
CA ASP A 120 -17.94 3.49 8.92
C ASP A 120 -16.91 2.38 8.59
N GLY A 121 -15.62 2.65 8.84
CA GLY A 121 -14.52 1.72 8.53
C GLY A 121 -14.07 1.72 7.07
N PHE A 122 -14.54 2.67 6.25
CA PHE A 122 -14.18 2.82 4.85
C PHE A 122 -13.59 4.19 4.53
N VAL A 123 -12.78 4.24 3.47
CA VAL A 123 -12.35 5.47 2.84
C VAL A 123 -13.25 5.76 1.64
N HIS A 124 -13.84 6.95 1.61
CA HIS A 124 -14.56 7.45 0.45
C HIS A 124 -13.56 8.09 -0.52
N VAL A 125 -13.25 7.38 -1.60
CA VAL A 125 -12.39 7.86 -2.69
C VAL A 125 -13.20 8.78 -3.61
N PRO A 126 -12.75 10.03 -3.86
CA PRO A 126 -13.50 10.97 -4.68
C PRO A 126 -13.45 10.61 -6.17
N ASN A 127 -14.57 10.84 -6.86
CA ASN A 127 -14.66 10.75 -8.32
C ASN A 127 -14.28 12.07 -8.98
N VAL A 128 -13.01 12.46 -8.84
CA VAL A 128 -12.42 13.65 -9.46
C VAL A 128 -11.10 13.28 -10.15
N PRO A 129 -10.57 14.11 -11.08
CA PRO A 129 -9.34 13.78 -11.80
C PRO A 129 -8.12 13.55 -10.88
N GLY A 130 -7.25 12.63 -11.29
CA GLY A 130 -6.02 12.32 -10.58
C GLY A 130 -6.28 11.60 -9.25
N PHE A 131 -5.47 11.92 -8.23
CA PHE A 131 -5.59 11.36 -6.89
C PHE A 131 -6.52 12.16 -5.98
N GLY A 132 -7.32 13.09 -6.50
CA GLY A 132 -8.26 13.88 -5.69
C GLY A 132 -7.61 14.70 -4.58
N LEU A 133 -6.39 15.18 -4.82
CA LEU A 133 -5.64 16.07 -3.94
C LEU A 133 -5.37 17.37 -4.69
N TRP A 134 -5.52 18.52 -4.02
CA TRP A 134 -5.24 19.82 -4.61
C TRP A 134 -4.06 20.48 -3.92
N LEU A 135 -3.10 20.92 -4.73
CA LEU A 135 -1.93 21.65 -4.28
C LEU A 135 -2.24 23.14 -4.23
N ASP A 136 -1.94 23.79 -3.10
CA ASP A 136 -1.84 25.24 -3.02
C ASP A 136 -0.55 25.66 -3.74
N GLU A 137 -0.71 26.15 -4.97
CA GLU A 137 0.40 26.54 -5.85
C GLU A 137 1.25 27.67 -5.27
N ASP A 138 0.65 28.62 -4.53
CA ASP A 138 1.39 29.72 -3.91
C ASP A 138 2.22 29.20 -2.73
N PHE A 139 1.64 28.30 -1.91
CA PHE A 139 2.37 27.63 -0.85
C PHE A 139 3.53 26.79 -1.40
N PHE A 140 3.25 26.00 -2.44
CA PHE A 140 4.25 25.15 -3.10
C PHE A 140 5.39 25.98 -3.71
N ALA A 141 5.08 27.03 -4.46
CA ALA A 141 6.08 27.90 -5.08
C ALA A 141 6.98 28.57 -4.02
N ARG A 142 6.41 28.97 -2.87
CA ARG A 142 7.19 29.49 -1.75
C ARG A 142 8.09 28.41 -1.14
N ALA A 143 7.57 27.22 -0.86
CA ALA A 143 8.35 26.11 -0.31
C ALA A 143 9.52 25.71 -1.23
N VAL A 144 9.28 25.67 -2.55
CA VAL A 144 10.32 25.40 -3.55
C VAL A 144 11.40 26.48 -3.55
N LYS A 145 11.04 27.76 -3.37
CA LYS A 145 12.00 28.87 -3.30
C LYS A 145 12.81 28.88 -2.01
N GLU A 146 12.19 28.50 -0.89
CA GLU A 146 12.81 28.53 0.43
C GLU A 146 13.82 27.39 0.61
N ASP A 147 13.41 26.14 0.35
CA ASP A 147 14.22 24.94 0.64
C ASP A 147 14.21 23.89 -0.50
N GLY A 148 13.62 24.21 -1.65
CA GLY A 148 13.56 23.32 -2.81
C GLY A 148 14.59 23.66 -3.90
N TYR A 149 14.36 23.10 -5.09
CA TYR A 149 15.18 23.39 -6.27
C TYR A 149 14.34 23.27 -7.55
N SER A 150 14.82 23.92 -8.62
CA SER A 150 14.28 23.77 -9.98
C SER A 150 15.44 23.52 -10.92
N ILE A 151 15.34 22.48 -11.74
CA ILE A 151 16.37 22.13 -12.73
C ILE A 151 15.80 22.41 -14.12
N THR A 152 16.40 23.35 -14.85
CA THR A 152 16.13 23.55 -16.26
C THR A 152 17.21 22.86 -17.08
N PHE A 153 16.84 21.86 -17.87
CA PHE A 153 17.75 21.27 -18.86
C PHE A 153 17.89 22.26 -20.02
N GLY A 154 19.11 22.76 -20.25
CA GLY A 154 19.43 23.56 -21.43
C GLY A 154 19.36 22.69 -22.69
N GLY A 155 18.68 23.18 -23.73
CA GLY A 155 18.64 22.56 -25.05
C GLY A 155 19.95 22.68 -25.82
#